data_AF-A0A934FZY2-F1
#
_entry.id   AF-A0A934FZY2-F1
#
_cell.length_a   1.000
_cell.length_b   1.000
_cell.length_c   1.000
_cell.angle_alpha   90.00
_cell.angle_beta   90.00
_cell.angle_gamma   90.00
#
_symmetry.space_group_name_H-M   'P 1'
#
loop_
_entity.id
_entity.type
_entity.pdbx_description
1 polymer ?
#
loop_
_entity_poly.entity_id
_entity_poly.type
_entity_poly.pdbx_seq_one_letter_code
_entity_poly.pdbx_strand_id
1 'polypeptide(L)'
;MNPAGNRRRGKDAERALARRINGRRTGVLGGEDISHPLLSIEVKSRARFVGERFMAQAKRHSSGKIPAVIIHILNKPHGQDLVMLELKDFEDLFGSFRKGE
;
A
#
# COMPACT_ATOMS: atom_id res chain seq x y z
N MET A 1 19.19 11.78 12.63
CA MET A 1 18.26 10.70 12.22
C MET A 1 18.69 9.43 12.95
N ASN A 2 17.82 8.76 13.72
CA ASN A 2 18.17 7.55 14.48
C ASN A 2 17.79 6.28 13.67
N PRO A 3 18.75 5.51 13.14
CA PRO A 3 18.46 4.33 12.32
C PRO A 3 17.67 3.25 13.05
N ALA A 4 17.93 3.05 14.35
CA ALA A 4 17.20 2.08 15.17
C ALA A 4 15.72 2.47 15.32
N GLY A 5 15.44 3.77 15.51
CA GLY A 5 14.09 4.30 15.55
C GLY A 5 13.35 4.12 14.21
N ASN A 6 14.02 4.34 13.08
CA ASN A 6 13.44 4.11 11.76
C ASN A 6 13.09 2.63 11.54
N ARG A 7 13.98 1.72 11.95
CA ARG A 7 13.77 0.28 11.85
C ARG A 7 12.58 -0.19 12.68
N ARG A 8 12.42 0.34 13.91
CA ARG A 8 11.28 0.03 14.77
C ARG A 8 9.95 0.47 14.12
N ARG A 9 9.88 1.71 13.61
CA ARG A 9 8.67 2.22 12.94
C ARG A 9 8.26 1.37 11.72
N GLY A 10 9.23 0.91 10.92
CA GLY A 10 8.96 -0.01 9.81
C GLY A 10 8.30 -1.30 10.27
N LYS A 11 8.91 -1.98 11.26
CA LYS A 11 8.38 -3.22 11.83
C LYS A 11 6.99 -3.04 12.45
N ASP A 12 6.74 -1.91 13.10
CA ASP A 12 5.43 -1.63 13.70
C ASP A 12 4.36 -1.40 12.62
N ALA A 13 4.70 -0.70 11.54
CA ALA A 13 3.82 -0.54 10.38
C ALA A 13 3.50 -1.89 9.71
N GLU A 14 4.50 -2.75 9.48
CA GLU A 14 4.31 -4.10 8.93
C GLU A 14 3.34 -4.92 9.78
N ARG A 15 3.49 -4.91 11.12
CA ARG A 15 2.60 -5.65 12.04
C ARG A 15 1.17 -5.11 12.06
N ALA A 16 1.00 -3.79 11.94
CA ALA A 16 -0.31 -3.17 11.91
C ALA A 16 -1.03 -3.48 10.60
N LEU A 17 -0.32 -3.33 9.48
CA LEU A 17 -0.85 -3.62 8.15
C LEU A 17 -1.19 -5.09 8.00
N ALA A 18 -0.29 -6.01 8.36
CA ALA A 18 -0.55 -7.46 8.26
C ALA A 18 -1.86 -7.86 8.95
N ARG A 19 -2.11 -7.33 10.16
CA ARG A 19 -3.36 -7.57 10.88
C ARG A 19 -4.57 -6.99 10.17
N ARG A 20 -4.45 -5.77 9.63
CA ARG A 20 -5.54 -5.07 8.96
C ARG A 20 -5.97 -5.76 7.66
N ILE A 21 -5.00 -6.27 6.89
CA ILE A 21 -5.25 -6.88 5.58
C ILE A 21 -5.33 -8.42 5.62
N ASN A 22 -5.44 -9.00 6.82
CA ASN A 22 -5.44 -10.46 7.04
C ASN A 22 -4.23 -11.18 6.39
N GLY A 23 -3.07 -10.53 6.38
CA GLY A 23 -1.81 -11.06 5.88
C GLY A 23 -0.90 -11.56 7.00
N ARG A 24 0.16 -12.27 6.62
CA ARG A 24 1.19 -12.77 7.54
C ARG A 24 2.50 -12.04 7.30
N ARG A 25 2.96 -11.27 8.29
CA ARG A 25 4.30 -10.65 8.27
C ARG A 25 5.38 -11.73 8.22
N THR A 26 6.32 -11.64 7.29
CA THR A 26 7.38 -12.64 7.06
C THR A 26 8.64 -12.38 7.91
N GLY A 27 8.95 -11.12 8.19
CA GLY A 27 10.14 -10.75 8.96
C GLY A 27 11.39 -10.53 8.10
N VAL A 28 12.56 -10.92 8.61
CA VAL A 28 13.87 -10.61 7.98
C VAL A 28 14.25 -11.67 6.93
N LEU A 29 13.32 -12.55 6.54
CA LEU A 29 13.60 -13.76 5.75
C LEU A 29 13.80 -13.51 4.24
N GLY A 30 14.13 -12.27 3.82
CA GLY A 30 14.61 -11.98 2.46
C GLY A 30 13.57 -12.06 1.33
N GLY A 31 12.28 -11.96 1.64
CA GLY A 31 11.16 -11.96 0.68
C GLY A 31 10.24 -10.75 0.85
N GLU A 32 8.96 -10.90 0.48
CA GLU A 32 7.88 -9.93 0.74
C GLU A 32 7.79 -9.57 2.23
N ASP A 33 7.40 -8.35 2.59
CA ASP A 33 7.22 -7.96 4.01
C ASP A 33 5.97 -8.61 4.62
N ILE A 34 4.89 -8.70 3.84
CA ILE A 34 3.62 -9.32 4.22
C ILE A 34 3.18 -10.29 3.12
N SER A 35 2.98 -11.53 3.54
CA SER A 35 2.43 -12.61 2.72
C SER A 35 0.91 -12.59 2.74
N HIS A 36 0.29 -12.73 1.58
CA HIS A 36 -1.16 -12.83 1.43
C HIS A 36 -1.49 -13.76 0.24
N PRO A 37 -2.59 -14.55 0.27
CA PRO A 37 -2.89 -15.51 -0.80
C PRO A 37 -2.93 -14.93 -2.21
N LEU A 38 -3.30 -13.65 -2.33
CA LEU A 38 -3.43 -12.94 -3.62
C LEU A 38 -2.32 -11.93 -3.89
N LEU A 39 -1.53 -11.55 -2.89
CA LEU A 39 -0.64 -10.38 -2.99
C LEU A 39 0.71 -10.65 -2.32
N SER A 40 1.77 -10.19 -2.97
CA SER A 40 3.09 -10.05 -2.36
C SER A 40 3.36 -8.60 -2.01
N ILE A 41 3.42 -8.28 -0.72
CA ILE A 41 3.31 -6.90 -0.25
C ILE A 41 4.61 -6.42 0.37
N GLU A 42 5.12 -5.33 -0.18
CA GLU A 42 6.24 -4.55 0.35
C GLU A 42 5.70 -3.33 1.13
N VAL A 43 6.23 -3.07 2.33
CA VAL A 43 5.78 -2.00 3.22
C VAL A 43 6.85 -0.93 3.38
N LYS A 44 6.51 0.32 3.02
CA LYS A 44 7.37 1.48 3.27
C LYS A 44 6.68 2.49 4.19
N SER A 45 7.15 2.61 5.44
CA SER A 45 6.81 3.75 6.30
C SER A 45 7.70 4.95 5.96
N ARG A 46 7.10 6.11 5.71
CA ARG A 46 7.77 7.38 5.40
C ARG A 46 7.13 8.52 6.17
N ALA A 47 7.91 9.56 6.49
CA ALA A 47 7.39 10.76 7.14
C ALA A 47 6.66 11.69 6.16
N ARG A 48 7.03 11.63 4.88
CA ARG A 48 6.40 12.33 3.76
C ARG A 48 6.55 11.48 2.51
N PHE A 49 5.55 11.50 1.64
CA PHE A 49 5.57 10.85 0.35
C PHE A 49 5.02 11.77 -0.73
N VAL A 50 5.70 11.87 -1.89
CA VAL A 50 5.30 12.75 -2.99
C VAL A 50 3.88 12.46 -3.49
N GLY A 51 3.48 11.19 -3.46
CA GLY A 51 2.15 10.74 -3.88
C GLY A 51 1.00 11.26 -3.00
N GLU A 52 1.27 11.78 -1.80
CA GLU A 52 0.25 12.42 -0.96
C GLU A 52 -0.44 13.58 -1.68
N ARG A 53 0.32 14.38 -2.44
CA ARG A 53 -0.25 15.51 -3.20
C ARG A 53 -1.14 15.06 -4.35
N PHE A 54 -0.74 13.99 -5.04
CA PHE A 54 -1.52 13.43 -6.13
C PHE A 54 -2.85 12.86 -5.62
N MET A 55 -2.81 12.11 -4.51
CA MET A 55 -4.02 11.59 -3.86
C MET A 55 -4.92 12.71 -3.33
N ALA A 56 -4.36 13.78 -2.76
CA ALA A 56 -5.14 14.93 -2.30
C ALA A 56 -5.92 15.59 -3.45
N GLN A 57 -5.30 15.72 -4.62
CA GLN A 57 -5.96 16.21 -5.82
C GLN A 57 -7.06 15.25 -6.29
N ALA A 58 -6.78 13.94 -6.39
CA ALA A 58 -7.77 12.94 -6.77
C ALA A 58 -9.01 12.96 -5.85
N LYS A 59 -8.80 13.08 -4.54
CA LYS A 59 -9.87 13.18 -3.54
C LYS A 59 -10.76 14.41 -3.76
N ARG A 60 -10.14 15.59 -3.94
CA ARG A 60 -10.86 16.86 -4.12
C ARG A 60 -11.82 16.83 -5.30
N HIS A 61 -11.49 16.08 -6.35
CA HIS A 61 -12.24 16.04 -7.61
C HIS A 61 -13.03 14.72 -7.81
N SER A 62 -13.14 13.89 -6.79
CA SER A 62 -13.75 12.56 -6.89
C SER A 62 -15.27 12.58 -7.05
N SER A 63 -15.95 13.61 -6.55
CA SER A 63 -17.42 13.79 -6.65
C SER A 63 -18.23 12.52 -6.30
N GLY A 64 -17.85 11.85 -5.20
CA GLY A 64 -18.52 10.63 -4.73
C GLY A 64 -18.04 9.33 -5.36
N LYS A 65 -17.08 9.38 -6.29
CA LYS A 65 -16.38 8.20 -6.82
C LYS A 65 -15.19 7.84 -5.93
N ILE A 66 -14.66 6.63 -6.08
CA ILE A 66 -13.41 6.22 -5.44
C ILE A 66 -12.25 7.05 -6.03
N PRO A 67 -11.50 7.80 -5.22
CA PRO A 67 -10.32 8.52 -5.69
C PRO A 67 -9.20 7.54 -6.09
N ALA A 68 -8.61 7.75 -7.26
CA ALA A 68 -7.49 6.97 -7.75
C ALA A 68 -6.45 7.86 -8.42
N VAL A 69 -5.18 7.47 -8.32
CA VAL A 69 -4.09 8.06 -9.08
C VAL A 69 -3.48 6.96 -9.96
N ILE A 70 -3.33 7.25 -11.25
CA ILE A 70 -2.59 6.41 -12.18
C ILE A 70 -1.32 7.16 -12.54
N ILE A 71 -0.17 6.54 -12.31
CA ILE A 71 1.15 7.10 -12.60
C ILE A 71 1.74 6.33 -13.78
N HIS A 72 1.83 7.03 -14.91
CA HIS A 72 2.55 6.55 -16.08
C HIS A 72 4.00 7.02 -16.03
N ILE A 73 4.94 6.12 -16.31
CA ILE A 73 6.35 6.44 -16.46
C ILE A 73 6.67 6.54 -17.95
N LEU A 74 7.21 7.67 -18.38
CA LEU A 74 7.54 7.91 -19.79
C LEU A 74 8.35 6.75 -20.38
N ASN A 75 7.98 6.36 -21.60
CA ASN A 75 8.57 5.25 -22.36
C ASN A 75 8.38 3.86 -21.73
N LYS A 76 7.49 3.70 -20.73
CA LYS A 76 7.04 2.38 -20.27
C LYS A 76 5.71 2.01 -20.93
N PRO A 77 5.42 0.72 -21.17
CA PRO A 77 4.09 0.30 -21.62
C PRO A 77 3.04 0.64 -20.55
N HIS A 78 1.83 1.05 -20.96
CA HIS A 78 0.73 1.37 -20.04
C HIS A 78 0.30 0.20 -19.14
N GLY A 79 0.58 -1.05 -19.53
CA GLY A 79 0.39 -2.23 -18.67
C GLY A 79 1.28 -2.25 -17.42
N GLN A 80 2.24 -1.33 -17.29
CA GLN A 80 3.13 -1.18 -16.13
C GLN A 80 2.87 0.11 -15.35
N ASP A 81 1.80 0.84 -15.66
CA ASP A 81 1.43 2.03 -14.91
C ASP A 81 1.11 1.66 -13.46
N LEU A 82 1.52 2.53 -12.52
CA LEU A 82 1.26 2.31 -11.11
C LEU A 82 -0.11 2.88 -10.75
N VAL A 83 -0.88 2.11 -10.01
CA VAL A 83 -2.17 2.55 -9.47
C VAL A 83 -2.00 2.79 -7.97
N MET A 84 -2.47 3.94 -7.51
CA MET A 84 -2.56 4.26 -6.10
C MET A 84 -4.02 4.51 -5.71
N LEU A 85 -4.42 3.87 -4.61
CA LEU A 85 -5.70 4.02 -3.94
C LEU A 85 -5.42 4.27 -2.45
N GLU A 86 -6.42 4.76 -1.72
CA GLU A 86 -6.37 4.62 -0.27
C GLU A 86 -6.48 3.14 0.11
N LEU A 87 -5.82 2.73 1.18
CA LEU A 87 -5.91 1.34 1.64
C LEU A 87 -7.36 0.91 1.91
N LYS A 88 -8.19 1.82 2.43
CA LYS A 88 -9.63 1.56 2.64
C LYS A 88 -10.36 1.28 1.33
N ASP A 89 -10.12 2.09 0.30
CA ASP A 89 -10.78 1.91 -0.99
C ASP A 89 -10.29 0.64 -1.69
N PHE A 90 -9.00 0.33 -1.55
CA PHE A 90 -8.44 -0.94 -1.98
C PHE A 90 -9.09 -2.13 -1.25
N GLU A 91 -9.24 -2.05 0.07
CA GLU A 91 -9.95 -3.04 0.89
C GLU A 91 -11.40 -3.25 0.44
N ASP A 92 -12.12 -2.17 0.15
CA ASP A 92 -13.52 -2.22 -0.28
C ASP A 92 -13.65 -2.86 -1.69
N LEU A 93 -12.78 -2.47 -2.63
CA LEU A 93 -12.77 -3.00 -3.99
C LEU A 93 -12.39 -4.48 -4.06
N PHE A 94 -11.43 -4.90 -3.24
CA PHE A 94 -10.97 -6.30 -3.19
C PHE A 94 -11.83 -7.18 -2.26
N GLY A 95 -12.95 -6.65 -1.74
CA GLY A 95 -13.92 -7.42 -0.96
C GLY A 95 -13.37 -7.88 0.40
N SER A 96 -12.64 -6.99 1.07
CA SER A 96 -12.13 -7.13 2.44
C SER A 96 -11.42 -8.48 2.68
N PHE A 97 -10.42 -8.79 1.83
CA PHE A 97 -9.54 -9.98 1.93
C PHE A 97 -10.27 -11.25 2.38
N ARG A 98 -11.20 -11.70 1.53
CA ARG A 98 -12.13 -12.82 1.73
C ARG A 98 -11.55 -13.91 2.63
N LYS A 99 -12.24 -14.14 3.77
CA LYS A 99 -12.12 -15.34 4.60
C LYS A 99 -11.96 -16.56 3.68
N GLY A 100 -10.99 -17.42 4.00
CA GLY A 100 -10.92 -18.73 3.38
C GLY A 100 -12.30 -19.40 3.44
N GLU A 101 -12.68 -19.99 2.32
CA GLU A 101 -13.57 -21.16 2.35
C GLU A 101 -12.91 -22.27 3.18
#